data_AF-A0A7W4IS21-F1
#
_entry.id   AF-A0A7W4IS21-F1
#
_cell.length_a   1.000
_cell.length_b   1.000
_cell.length_c   1.000
_cell.angle_alpha   90.00
_cell.angle_beta   90.00
_cell.angle_gamma   90.00
#
_symmetry.space_group_name_H-M   'P 1'
#
loop_
_entity.id
_entity.type
_entity.pdbx_description
1 polymer ?
#
loop_
_entity_poly.entity_id
_entity_poly.type
_entity_poly.pdbx_seq_one_letter_code
_entity_poly.pdbx_strand_id
1 'polypeptide(L)'
;MSITDSATTLGDFLTGARYDHSGLVSAIHEYLDGVKREYGPNGFAERAAAAGYGDIVARWKADDTAGPMTEDMLRTLVAQRDLEYFADQTGLSVPAVVTILARQLPIVIYKRAHAVEPH
;
A
#
# COMPACT_ATOMS: atom_id res chain seq x y z
N MET A 1 -24.72 -0.22 -14.07
CA MET A 1 -23.49 0.47 -13.64
C MET A 1 -22.41 -0.60 -13.52
N SER A 2 -21.35 -0.50 -14.33
CA SER A 2 -20.40 -1.59 -14.65
C SER A 2 -19.64 -2.10 -13.42
N ILE A 3 -19.96 -3.31 -12.95
CA ILE A 3 -19.19 -4.02 -11.91
C ILE A 3 -18.09 -4.90 -12.58
N THR A 4 -18.25 -5.18 -13.87
CA THR A 4 -17.42 -6.12 -14.63
C THR A 4 -16.03 -5.58 -14.96
N ASP A 5 -15.90 -4.29 -15.24
CA ASP A 5 -14.61 -3.70 -15.63
C ASP A 5 -13.64 -3.66 -14.45
N SER A 6 -14.07 -3.15 -13.30
CA SER A 6 -13.20 -3.02 -12.11
C SER A 6 -12.75 -4.36 -11.54
N ALA A 7 -13.61 -5.37 -11.52
CA ALA A 7 -13.24 -6.71 -11.07
C ALA A 7 -12.23 -7.38 -12.02
N THR A 8 -12.39 -7.17 -13.33
CA THR A 8 -11.45 -7.68 -14.34
C THR A 8 -10.11 -6.96 -14.26
N THR A 9 -10.10 -5.63 -14.08
CA THR A 9 -8.85 -4.86 -13.91
C THR A 9 -8.13 -5.22 -12.61
N LEU A 10 -8.86 -5.47 -11.51
CA LEU A 10 -8.29 -5.98 -10.26
C LEU A 10 -7.69 -7.39 -10.45
N GLY A 11 -8.39 -8.28 -11.17
CA GLY A 11 -7.89 -9.60 -11.52
C GLY A 11 -6.63 -9.56 -12.36
N ASP A 12 -6.61 -8.73 -13.41
CA ASP A 12 -5.45 -8.49 -14.27
C ASP A 12 -4.27 -7.89 -13.48
N PHE A 13 -4.55 -7.01 -12.52
CA PHE A 13 -3.55 -6.46 -11.61
C PHE A 13 -2.95 -7.54 -10.70
N LEU A 14 -3.78 -8.39 -10.09
CA LEU A 14 -3.32 -9.46 -9.21
C LEU A 14 -2.58 -10.58 -9.95
N THR A 15 -2.93 -10.80 -11.22
CA THR A 15 -2.36 -11.88 -12.05
C THR A 15 -1.19 -11.43 -12.93
N GLY A 16 -0.85 -10.13 -12.93
CA GLY A 16 0.32 -9.62 -13.65
C GLY A 16 0.08 -9.34 -15.15
N ALA A 17 -1.16 -9.34 -15.62
CA ALA A 17 -1.48 -9.62 -17.02
C ALA A 17 -1.51 -8.40 -17.94
N ARG A 18 -1.47 -7.15 -17.43
CA ARG A 18 -1.77 -5.97 -18.28
C ARG A 18 -1.00 -4.68 -18.04
N TYR A 19 -0.29 -4.51 -16.92
CA TYR A 19 0.38 -3.25 -16.59
C TYR A 19 1.81 -3.48 -16.11
N ASP A 20 2.69 -2.54 -16.44
CA ASP A 20 4.05 -2.49 -15.90
C ASP A 20 3.96 -2.17 -14.39
N HIS A 21 3.96 -3.21 -13.56
CA HIS A 21 3.82 -3.12 -12.10
C HIS A 21 4.96 -2.34 -11.43
N SER A 22 6.01 -2.00 -12.17
CA SER A 22 7.13 -1.20 -11.69
C SER A 22 6.69 0.18 -11.20
N GLY A 23 5.71 0.84 -11.84
CA GLY A 23 5.26 2.18 -11.45
C GLY A 23 4.58 2.21 -10.07
N LEU A 24 3.67 1.28 -9.81
CA LEU A 24 2.98 1.20 -8.52
C LEU A 24 3.92 0.73 -7.40
N VAL A 25 4.74 -0.29 -7.64
CA VAL A 25 5.69 -0.78 -6.63
C VAL A 25 6.69 0.31 -6.26
N SER A 26 7.19 1.06 -7.26
CA SER A 26 8.03 2.24 -7.03
C SER A 26 7.31 3.31 -6.22
N ALA A 27 6.06 3.61 -6.54
CA ALA A 27 5.26 4.59 -5.80
C ALA A 27 4.98 4.16 -4.35
N ILE A 28 4.71 2.87 -4.11
CA ILE A 28 4.54 2.31 -2.76
C ILE A 28 5.86 2.41 -1.98
N HIS A 29 6.99 2.10 -2.62
CA HIS A 29 8.29 2.26 -2.01
C HIS A 29 8.59 3.72 -1.64
N GLU A 30 8.39 4.66 -2.56
CA GLU A 30 8.54 6.10 -2.32
C GLU A 30 7.65 6.59 -1.16
N TYR A 31 6.41 6.11 -1.10
CA TYR A 31 5.48 6.41 -0.02
C TYR A 31 5.96 5.87 1.34
N LEU A 32 6.50 4.65 1.36
CA LEU A 32 7.03 4.03 2.58
C LEU A 32 8.36 4.64 3.03
N ASP A 33 9.19 5.12 2.10
CA ASP A 33 10.44 5.83 2.38
C ASP A 33 10.21 7.26 2.90
N GLY A 34 8.96 7.72 2.94
CA GLY A 34 8.62 9.08 3.38
C GLY A 34 9.08 10.15 2.39
N VAL A 35 9.38 9.79 1.15
CA VAL A 35 9.95 10.70 0.15
C VAL A 35 8.91 11.70 -0.36
N LYS A 36 7.60 11.45 -0.17
CA LYS A 36 6.55 12.47 -0.39
C LYS A 36 6.37 13.39 0.82
N ARG A 37 7.25 14.38 0.83
CA ARG A 37 7.54 15.48 1.78
C ARG A 37 6.41 16.42 2.25
N GLU A 38 5.12 16.07 2.21
CA GLU A 38 4.08 17.06 2.60
C GLU A 38 3.48 16.88 4.01
N TYR A 39 3.79 15.81 4.75
CA TYR A 39 3.20 15.57 6.09
C TYR A 39 4.21 15.45 7.26
N GLY A 40 5.41 16.02 7.10
CA GLY A 40 6.39 16.07 8.19
C GLY A 40 7.18 14.76 8.40
N PRO A 41 8.06 14.71 9.41
CA PRO A 41 9.11 13.68 9.58
C PRO A 41 8.59 12.26 9.88
N ASN A 42 7.28 12.07 10.00
CA ASN A 42 6.74 10.85 10.57
C ASN A 42 6.36 9.85 9.47
N GLY A 43 7.24 8.88 9.24
CA GLY A 43 7.04 7.77 8.29
C GLY A 43 5.78 6.93 8.59
N PHE A 44 5.42 6.02 7.69
CA PHE A 44 4.22 5.18 7.81
C PHE A 44 4.08 4.51 9.20
N ALA A 45 5.18 4.03 9.77
CA ALA A 45 5.19 3.38 11.09
C ALA A 45 4.82 4.33 12.24
N GLU A 46 5.20 5.60 12.15
CA GLU A 46 4.87 6.60 13.17
C GLU A 46 3.42 7.05 13.08
N ARG A 47 2.88 7.20 11.86
CA ARG A 47 1.43 7.41 11.67
C ARG A 47 0.63 6.23 12.21
N ALA A 48 1.11 5.02 11.99
CA ALA A 48 0.49 3.82 12.55
C ALA A 48 0.54 3.79 14.07
N ALA A 49 1.67 4.15 14.69
CA ALA A 49 1.77 4.26 16.13
C ALA A 49 0.80 5.33 16.69
N ALA A 50 0.74 6.51 16.08
CA ALA A 50 -0.16 7.60 16.49
C ALA A 50 -1.64 7.23 16.35
N ALA A 51 -2.00 6.41 15.37
CA ALA A 51 -3.35 5.89 15.15
C ALA A 51 -3.69 4.64 16.01
N GLY A 52 -2.77 4.17 16.86
CA GLY A 52 -2.99 2.98 17.71
C GLY A 52 -2.79 1.63 17.00
N TYR A 53 -2.20 1.62 15.80
CA TYR A 53 -1.92 0.42 15.00
C TYR A 53 -0.47 -0.07 15.07
N GLY A 54 0.33 0.44 16.02
CA GLY A 54 1.73 0.07 16.19
C GLY A 54 1.96 -1.44 16.30
N ASP A 55 1.16 -2.13 17.12
CA ASP A 55 1.25 -3.58 17.32
C ASP A 55 0.95 -4.38 16.04
N ILE A 56 0.02 -3.89 15.21
CA ILE A 56 -0.32 -4.54 13.94
C ILE A 56 0.82 -4.38 12.94
N VAL A 57 1.43 -3.19 12.87
CA VAL A 57 2.61 -2.98 12.02
C VAL A 57 3.78 -3.83 12.48
N ALA A 58 3.99 -3.99 13.80
CA ALA A 58 5.01 -4.88 14.33
C ALA A 58 4.78 -6.35 13.91
N ARG A 59 3.52 -6.81 13.87
CA ARG A 59 3.17 -8.14 13.34
C ARG A 59 3.50 -8.29 11.86
N TRP A 60 3.14 -7.33 11.02
CA TRP A 60 3.52 -7.38 9.59
C TRP A 60 5.02 -7.37 9.36
N LYS A 61 5.79 -6.68 10.20
CA LYS A 61 7.26 -6.75 10.13
C LYS A 61 7.78 -8.15 10.47
N ALA A 62 7.12 -8.88 11.35
CA ALA A 62 7.56 -10.20 11.80
C ALA A 62 7.08 -11.34 10.89
N ASP A 63 5.90 -11.21 10.28
CA ASP A 63 5.19 -12.29 9.60
C ASP A 63 4.40 -11.76 8.39
N ASP A 64 4.69 -12.26 7.19
CA ASP A 64 3.99 -11.90 5.96
C ASP A 64 2.57 -12.49 5.86
N THR A 65 2.22 -13.41 6.75
CA THR A 65 0.90 -14.03 6.85
C THR A 65 -0.01 -13.39 7.89
N ALA A 66 0.45 -12.33 8.58
CA ALA A 66 -0.30 -11.62 9.62
C ALA A 66 -1.60 -10.90 9.15
N GLY A 67 -2.05 -11.19 7.94
CA GLY A 67 -3.34 -10.78 7.40
C GLY A 67 -3.32 -9.41 6.71
N PRO A 68 -4.30 -9.14 5.84
CA PRO A 68 -4.39 -7.86 5.16
C PRO A 68 -4.72 -6.73 6.13
N MET A 69 -4.40 -5.51 5.74
CA MET A 69 -4.93 -4.31 6.36
C MET A 69 -6.43 -4.19 6.03
N THR A 70 -7.24 -3.66 6.96
CA THR A 70 -8.63 -3.32 6.64
C THR A 70 -8.70 -2.02 5.82
N GLU A 71 -9.78 -1.80 5.07
CA GLU A 71 -9.94 -0.55 4.32
C GLU A 71 -9.94 0.68 5.24
N ASP A 72 -10.60 0.58 6.41
CA ASP A 72 -10.64 1.67 7.39
C ASP A 72 -9.25 2.01 7.94
N MET A 73 -8.43 0.99 8.24
CA MET A 73 -7.05 1.19 8.64
C MET A 73 -6.26 1.88 7.51
N LEU A 74 -6.44 1.44 6.27
CA LEU A 74 -5.75 2.04 5.13
C LEU A 74 -6.12 3.51 4.97
N ARG A 75 -7.41 3.85 5.03
CA ARG A 75 -7.89 5.24 4.93
C ARG A 75 -7.47 6.11 6.11
N THR A 76 -7.18 5.50 7.26
CA THR A 76 -6.61 6.20 8.42
C THR A 76 -5.11 6.48 8.23
N LEU A 77 -4.38 5.55 7.61
CA LEU A 77 -2.91 5.60 7.50
C LEU A 77 -2.40 6.26 6.22
N VAL A 78 -3.21 6.25 5.17
CA VAL A 78 -2.91 6.76 3.84
C VAL A 78 -3.88 7.89 3.54
N ALA A 79 -3.34 9.09 3.31
CA ALA A 79 -4.15 10.25 3.02
C ALA A 79 -4.90 10.05 1.70
N GLN A 80 -6.11 10.61 1.60
CA GLN A 80 -6.95 10.50 0.41
C GLN A 80 -6.23 10.96 -0.87
N ARG A 81 -5.44 12.04 -0.80
CA ARG A 81 -4.63 12.51 -1.94
C ARG A 81 -3.59 11.50 -2.42
N ASP A 82 -3.05 10.69 -1.52
CA ASP A 82 -2.03 9.69 -1.87
C ASP A 82 -2.72 8.51 -2.57
N LEU A 83 -3.92 8.14 -2.10
CA LEU A 83 -4.79 7.17 -2.78
C LEU A 83 -5.19 7.63 -4.18
N GLU A 84 -5.48 8.92 -4.36
CA GLU A 84 -5.74 9.54 -5.66
C GLU A 84 -4.50 9.54 -6.55
N TYR A 85 -3.32 9.85 -6.00
CA TYR A 85 -2.06 9.72 -6.73
C TYR A 85 -1.83 8.29 -7.23
N PHE A 86 -2.03 7.28 -6.38
CA PHE A 86 -1.92 5.89 -6.79
C PHE A 86 -2.94 5.51 -7.87
N ALA A 87 -4.16 6.04 -7.79
CA ALA A 87 -5.19 5.84 -8.79
C ALA A 87 -4.76 6.42 -10.14
N ASP A 88 -4.24 7.66 -10.15
CA ASP A 88 -3.73 8.32 -11.35
C ASP A 88 -2.54 7.58 -11.97
N GLN A 89 -1.62 7.05 -11.15
CA GLN A 89 -0.46 6.29 -11.63
C GLN A 89 -0.83 4.94 -12.24
N THR A 90 -1.95 4.36 -11.82
CA THR A 90 -2.35 3.00 -12.24
C THR A 90 -3.51 2.98 -13.22
N GLY A 91 -4.18 4.12 -13.42
CA GLY A 91 -5.45 4.20 -14.14
C GLY A 91 -6.61 3.48 -13.43
N LEU A 92 -6.41 3.07 -12.17
CA LEU A 92 -7.43 2.40 -11.37
C LEU A 92 -8.32 3.41 -10.66
N SER A 93 -9.52 2.99 -10.25
CA SER A 93 -10.33 3.78 -9.35
C SER A 93 -9.73 3.76 -7.93
N VAL A 94 -9.95 4.83 -7.15
CA VAL A 94 -9.52 4.89 -5.74
C VAL A 94 -10.00 3.68 -4.91
N PRO A 95 -11.25 3.18 -5.03
CA PRO A 95 -11.66 1.95 -4.34
C PRO A 95 -10.85 0.71 -4.73
N ALA A 96 -10.47 0.58 -6.01
CA ALA A 96 -9.63 -0.53 -6.47
C ALA A 96 -8.20 -0.43 -5.89
N VAL A 97 -7.64 0.78 -5.86
CA VAL A 97 -6.35 1.07 -5.20
C VAL A 97 -6.40 0.70 -3.72
N VAL A 98 -7.46 1.10 -3.01
CA VAL A 98 -7.65 0.78 -1.59
C VAL A 98 -7.64 -0.74 -1.38
N THR A 99 -8.40 -1.48 -2.19
CA THR A 99 -8.45 -2.94 -2.13
C THR A 99 -7.07 -3.57 -2.36
N ILE A 100 -6.31 -3.06 -3.33
CA ILE A 100 -4.96 -3.55 -3.66
C ILE A 100 -3.99 -3.25 -2.53
N LEU A 101 -3.92 -1.99 -2.07
CA LEU A 101 -2.97 -1.55 -1.05
C LEU A 101 -3.21 -2.23 0.28
N ALA A 102 -4.48 -2.44 0.65
CA ALA A 102 -4.87 -3.18 1.85
C ALA A 102 -4.25 -4.60 1.89
N ARG A 103 -4.09 -5.24 0.73
CA ARG A 103 -3.47 -6.57 0.61
C ARG A 103 -1.95 -6.51 0.47
N GLN A 104 -1.44 -5.54 -0.28
CA GLN A 104 -0.02 -5.50 -0.65
C GLN A 104 0.87 -4.83 0.40
N LEU A 105 0.40 -3.78 1.09
CA LEU A 105 1.22 -3.03 2.04
C LEU A 105 1.81 -3.90 3.17
N PRO A 106 1.04 -4.80 3.82
CA PRO A 106 1.60 -5.74 4.81
C PRO A 106 2.81 -6.54 4.29
N ILE A 107 2.69 -7.08 3.07
CA ILE A 107 3.73 -7.89 2.44
C ILE A 107 4.98 -7.04 2.13
N VAL A 108 4.78 -5.80 1.65
CA VAL A 108 5.90 -4.88 1.38
C VAL A 108 6.59 -4.47 2.68
N ILE A 109 5.84 -4.23 3.76
CA ILE A 109 6.38 -3.93 5.09
C ILE A 109 7.23 -5.10 5.59
N TYR A 110 6.74 -6.33 5.49
CA TYR A 110 7.52 -7.53 5.80
C TYR A 110 8.81 -7.58 4.98
N LYS A 111 8.72 -7.53 3.65
CA LYS A 111 9.87 -7.63 2.76
C LYS A 111 10.94 -6.58 3.06
N ARG A 112 10.54 -5.35 3.40
CA ARG A 112 11.46 -4.28 3.80
C ARG A 112 12.12 -4.54 5.15
N ALA A 113 11.39 -5.06 6.13
CA ALA A 113 11.95 -5.38 7.44
C ALA A 113 13.01 -6.50 7.38
N HIS A 114 12.92 -7.37 6.37
CA HIS A 114 13.81 -8.52 6.15
C HIS A 114 14.72 -8.38 4.94
N ALA A 115 14.71 -7.22 4.26
CA ALA A 115 15.66 -6.95 3.20
C ALA A 115 17.04 -6.77 3.83
N VAL A 116 17.95 -7.70 3.57
CA VAL A 116 19.37 -7.53 3.87
C VAL A 116 19.89 -6.48 2.89
N GLU A 117 20.22 -5.28 3.38
CA GLU A 117 20.96 -4.30 2.56
C GLU A 117 22.33 -4.91 2.22
N PRO A 118 22.66 -5.17 0.94
CA PRO A 118 24.05 -5.39 0.58
C PRO A 118 24.77 -4.05 0.76
N HIS A 119 25.65 -3.98 1.76
CA HIS A 119 26.64 -2.92 1.91
C HIS A 119 27.54 -2.81 0.66
#